data_AF-A0A3N1HJA3-F1
#
_entry.id   AF-A0A3N1HJA3-F1
#
_cell.length_a   1.000
_cell.length_b   1.000
_cell.length_c   1.000
_cell.angle_alpha   90.00
_cell.angle_beta   90.00
_cell.angle_gamma   90.00
#
_symmetry.space_group_name_H-M   'P 1'
#
loop_
_entity.id
_entity.type
_entity.pdbx_description
1 polymer ?
#
loop_
_entity_poly.entity_id
_entity_poly.type
_entity_poly.pdbx_seq_one_letter_code
_entity_poly.pdbx_strand_id
1 'polypeptide(L)'
;MSTRTLIAALACTAAFQAPIAHAADDPGALIACGTTEADRVTSREEALARSQSWLDARVPYSQQACYRNEHGSYRTDCSGYVSMAWGLTHSRTTTTLREVAAEIPRADLRPGDALTTSYHAALFVRWADDAKSEPVVREQTGPDGAAPVERKWTAQTANAYTPLRYYRVTGD
;
A
#
# COMPACT_ATOMS: atom_id res chain seq x y z
N MET A 1 6.88 -80.60 -6.84
CA MET A 1 7.67 -79.98 -5.76
C MET A 1 8.11 -78.59 -6.23
N SER A 2 7.80 -77.59 -5.41
CA SER A 2 8.21 -76.16 -5.38
C SER A 2 9.10 -75.62 -6.51
N THR A 3 8.92 -74.38 -6.99
CA THR A 3 8.92 -73.18 -6.13
C THR A 3 8.38 -71.97 -6.89
N ARG A 4 7.56 -71.16 -6.21
CA ARG A 4 7.17 -69.79 -6.60
C ARG A 4 8.38 -68.87 -6.40
N THR A 5 8.69 -68.00 -7.35
CA THR A 5 9.65 -66.91 -7.13
C THR A 5 8.96 -65.57 -7.36
N LEU A 6 9.04 -64.75 -6.32
CA LEU A 6 8.39 -63.46 -6.11
C LEU A 6 9.06 -62.34 -6.93
N ILE A 7 8.21 -61.37 -7.31
CA ILE A 7 8.54 -60.07 -7.86
C ILE A 7 9.29 -59.24 -6.80
N ALA A 8 10.36 -58.55 -7.19
CA ALA A 8 10.90 -57.42 -6.45
C ALA A 8 11.28 -56.31 -7.43
N ALA A 9 10.33 -55.42 -7.73
CA ALA A 9 10.61 -54.18 -8.45
C ALA A 9 11.24 -53.19 -7.44
N LEU A 10 12.54 -52.96 -7.58
CA LEU A 10 13.27 -51.97 -6.79
C LEU A 10 13.06 -50.59 -7.45
N ALA A 11 12.05 -49.84 -7.02
CA ALA A 11 11.89 -48.44 -7.40
C ALA A 11 12.81 -47.59 -6.51
N CYS A 12 13.98 -47.21 -7.04
CA CYS A 12 14.87 -46.24 -6.40
C CYS A 12 14.28 -44.84 -6.60
N THR A 13 13.44 -44.38 -5.70
CA THR A 13 13.02 -42.96 -5.64
C THR A 13 14.18 -42.12 -5.11
N ALA A 14 14.95 -41.51 -6.00
CA ALA A 14 15.90 -40.48 -5.63
C ALA A 14 15.13 -39.22 -5.21
N ALA A 15 15.07 -38.94 -3.91
CA ALA A 15 14.55 -37.68 -3.40
C ALA A 15 15.58 -36.58 -3.69
N PHE A 16 15.36 -35.78 -4.72
CA PHE A 16 16.06 -34.51 -4.91
C PHE A 16 15.62 -33.55 -3.79
N GLN A 17 16.40 -33.46 -2.72
CA GLN A 17 16.31 -32.33 -1.80
C GLN A 17 17.11 -31.18 -2.42
N ALA A 18 16.42 -30.28 -3.09
CA ALA A 18 17.01 -28.99 -3.45
C ALA A 18 17.35 -28.24 -2.15
N PRO A 19 18.51 -27.58 -2.06
CA PRO A 19 18.83 -26.75 -0.91
C PRO A 19 17.81 -25.62 -0.85
N ILE A 20 17.10 -25.53 0.27
CA ILE A 20 16.24 -24.39 0.59
C ILE A 20 17.18 -23.22 0.83
N ALA A 21 17.37 -22.39 -0.21
CA ALA A 21 18.01 -21.11 -0.04
C ALA A 21 17.11 -20.29 0.89
N HIS A 22 17.53 -20.16 2.15
CA HIS A 22 17.03 -19.08 2.99
C HIS A 22 17.55 -17.80 2.35
N ALA A 23 16.68 -17.11 1.60
CA ALA A 23 16.95 -15.74 1.21
C ALA A 23 17.21 -14.98 2.51
N ALA A 24 18.45 -14.51 2.68
CA ALA A 24 18.78 -13.61 3.77
C ALA A 24 17.88 -12.37 3.63
N ASP A 25 17.16 -12.04 4.70
CA ASP A 25 16.34 -10.85 4.80
C ASP A 25 17.21 -9.61 4.48
N ASP A 26 16.94 -8.96 3.36
CA ASP A 26 17.49 -7.65 3.03
C ASP A 26 16.69 -6.61 3.83
N PRO A 27 17.29 -5.94 4.83
CA PRO A 27 16.58 -4.96 5.65
C PRO A 27 16.11 -3.73 4.86
N GLY A 28 16.53 -3.57 3.60
CA GLY A 28 16.09 -2.52 2.69
C GLY A 28 14.95 -2.91 1.74
N ALA A 29 14.59 -4.20 1.64
CA ALA A 29 13.54 -4.65 0.74
C ALA A 29 12.15 -4.49 1.39
N LEU A 30 11.32 -3.62 0.83
CA LEU A 30 9.92 -3.48 1.25
C LEU A 30 9.19 -4.81 1.06
N ILE A 31 8.45 -5.25 2.08
CA ILE A 31 7.63 -6.46 1.96
C ILE A 31 6.49 -6.25 0.95
N ALA A 32 6.24 -7.26 0.12
CA ALA A 32 5.12 -7.27 -0.81
C ALA A 32 3.83 -7.67 -0.07
N CYS A 33 2.93 -6.71 0.13
CA CYS A 33 1.58 -6.94 0.63
C CYS A 33 0.58 -6.74 -0.52
N GLY A 34 -0.31 -7.70 -0.77
CA GLY A 34 -1.38 -7.60 -1.77
C GLY A 34 -2.30 -8.81 -1.73
N THR A 35 -3.60 -8.60 -1.94
CA THR A 35 -4.62 -9.66 -1.83
C THR A 35 -5.80 -9.51 -2.78
N THR A 36 -5.75 -8.55 -3.72
CA THR A 36 -6.88 -8.29 -4.63
C THR A 36 -6.47 -8.56 -6.07
N GLU A 37 -7.40 -9.12 -6.85
CA GLU A 37 -7.18 -9.59 -8.22
C GLU A 37 -6.88 -8.45 -9.22
N ALA A 38 -7.47 -7.27 -8.99
CA ALA A 38 -7.29 -6.09 -9.84
C ALA A 38 -7.44 -4.81 -9.01
N ASP A 39 -6.86 -3.72 -9.51
CA ASP A 39 -7.02 -2.41 -8.88
C ASP A 39 -8.51 -2.03 -8.92
N ARG A 40 -9.02 -1.40 -7.86
CA ARG A 40 -10.45 -1.09 -7.74
C ARG A 40 -10.81 0.18 -8.52
N VAL A 41 -12.05 0.26 -9.01
CA VAL A 41 -12.70 1.57 -9.20
C VAL A 41 -13.16 2.00 -7.82
N THR A 42 -12.74 3.18 -7.38
CA THR A 42 -12.95 3.62 -6.00
C THR A 42 -13.53 5.02 -6.03
N SER A 43 -14.71 5.24 -5.43
CA SER A 43 -15.23 6.60 -5.32
C SER A 43 -14.40 7.41 -4.32
N ARG A 44 -14.47 8.75 -4.38
CA ARG A 44 -13.80 9.61 -3.38
C ARG A 44 -14.28 9.33 -1.96
N GLU A 45 -15.59 9.16 -1.80
CA GLU A 45 -16.18 8.78 -0.52
C GLU A 45 -15.63 7.44 -0.02
N GLU A 46 -15.54 6.43 -0.91
CA GLU A 46 -14.97 5.13 -0.56
C GLU A 46 -13.48 5.25 -0.21
N ALA A 47 -12.71 6.05 -0.94
CA ALA A 47 -11.29 6.27 -0.62
C ALA A 47 -11.12 6.89 0.78
N LEU A 48 -11.96 7.86 1.14
CA LEU A 48 -11.95 8.47 2.47
C LEU A 48 -12.45 7.52 3.57
N ALA A 49 -13.45 6.68 3.27
CA ALA A 49 -13.95 5.68 4.21
C ALA A 49 -12.90 4.59 4.51
N ARG A 50 -12.23 4.08 3.47
CA ARG A 50 -11.10 3.14 3.60
C ARG A 50 -9.94 3.77 4.38
N SER A 51 -9.64 5.04 4.07
CA SER A 51 -8.67 5.84 4.81
C SER A 51 -9.04 5.99 6.29
N GLN A 52 -10.31 6.21 6.61
CA GLN A 52 -10.81 6.34 7.98
C GLN A 52 -10.70 5.03 8.76
N SER A 53 -11.06 3.87 8.17
CA SER A 53 -10.99 2.58 8.87
C SER A 53 -9.58 2.23 9.35
N TRP A 54 -8.58 2.68 8.60
CA TRP A 54 -7.17 2.53 8.97
C TRP A 54 -6.74 3.44 10.13
N LEU A 55 -7.29 4.66 10.20
CA LEU A 55 -7.09 5.57 11.33
C LEU A 55 -7.76 5.04 12.60
N ASP A 56 -8.99 4.55 12.47
CA ASP A 56 -9.78 4.00 13.58
C ASP A 56 -9.09 2.77 14.19
N ALA A 57 -8.50 1.93 13.34
CA ALA A 57 -7.71 0.78 13.76
C ALA A 57 -6.33 1.14 14.36
N ARG A 58 -5.90 2.42 14.27
CA ARG A 58 -4.59 2.91 14.73
C ARG A 58 -3.43 2.03 14.27
N VAL A 59 -3.44 1.65 12.99
CA VAL A 59 -2.47 0.69 12.43
C VAL A 59 -1.03 1.18 12.65
N PRO A 60 -0.13 0.38 13.24
CA PRO A 60 1.23 0.82 13.54
C PRO A 60 2.09 0.93 12.28
N TYR A 61 2.86 2.01 12.17
CA TYR A 61 3.79 2.23 11.06
C TYR A 61 4.84 1.12 11.00
N SER A 62 5.06 0.54 9.82
CA SER A 62 6.18 -0.33 9.53
C SER A 62 6.36 -0.49 8.02
N GLN A 63 7.61 -0.39 7.55
CA GLN A 63 7.97 -0.75 6.17
C GLN A 63 8.14 -2.26 5.96
N GLN A 64 8.03 -3.06 7.02
CA GLN A 64 8.27 -4.51 7.02
C GLN A 64 7.03 -5.32 7.45
N ALA A 65 5.89 -4.66 7.70
CA ALA A 65 4.66 -5.32 8.11
C ALA A 65 3.52 -5.07 7.12
N CYS A 66 2.63 -6.06 7.02
CA CYS A 66 1.33 -5.92 6.39
C CYS A 66 0.24 -5.83 7.45
N TYR A 67 -0.80 -5.05 7.19
CA TYR A 67 -2.04 -5.07 7.94
C TYR A 67 -3.18 -5.54 7.04
N ARG A 68 -3.97 -6.48 7.56
CA ARG A 68 -5.13 -7.06 6.86
C ARG A 68 -6.42 -6.57 7.53
N ASN A 69 -7.33 -6.03 6.72
CA ASN A 69 -8.70 -5.72 7.09
C ASN A 69 -9.67 -6.17 5.99
N GLU A 70 -10.93 -5.74 6.05
CA GLU A 70 -11.97 -6.03 5.05
C GLU A 70 -11.65 -5.48 3.65
N HIS A 71 -10.64 -4.61 3.54
CA HIS A 71 -10.23 -3.97 2.30
C HIS A 71 -9.04 -4.64 1.60
N GLY A 72 -8.41 -5.62 2.26
CA GLY A 72 -7.25 -6.37 1.76
C GLY A 72 -6.08 -6.38 2.75
N SER A 73 -4.90 -6.79 2.28
CA SER A 73 -3.64 -6.71 3.03
C SER A 73 -2.69 -5.72 2.39
N TYR A 74 -2.26 -4.69 3.14
CA TYR A 74 -1.38 -3.63 2.66
C TYR A 74 -0.25 -3.35 3.63
N ARG A 75 0.88 -2.85 3.11
CA ARG A 75 2.04 -2.45 3.91
C ARG A 75 1.67 -1.27 4.79
N THR A 76 2.16 -1.25 6.01
CA THR A 76 1.79 -0.22 7.00
C THR A 76 2.71 1.00 6.95
N ASP A 77 3.05 1.46 5.75
CA ASP A 77 3.83 2.67 5.49
C ASP A 77 3.04 3.70 4.67
N CYS A 78 3.67 4.81 4.29
CA CYS A 78 3.00 5.93 3.63
C CYS A 78 2.37 5.54 2.28
N SER A 79 3.08 4.77 1.45
CA SER A 79 2.62 4.38 0.11
C SER A 79 1.69 3.16 0.14
N GLY A 80 1.88 2.24 1.09
CA GLY A 80 0.93 1.16 1.38
C GLY A 80 -0.41 1.70 1.89
N TYR A 81 -0.39 2.75 2.71
CA TYR A 81 -1.59 3.46 3.15
C TYR A 81 -2.39 4.06 1.98
N VAL A 82 -1.74 4.79 1.07
CA VAL A 82 -2.41 5.33 -0.14
C VAL A 82 -2.89 4.21 -1.05
N SER A 83 -2.11 3.13 -1.20
CA SER A 83 -2.52 1.94 -1.97
C SER A 83 -3.78 1.30 -1.39
N MET A 84 -3.90 1.25 -0.06
CA MET A 84 -5.08 0.76 0.62
C MET A 84 -6.29 1.67 0.39
N ALA A 85 -6.12 2.99 0.53
CA ALA A 85 -7.18 3.96 0.33
C ALA A 85 -7.74 3.90 -1.10
N TRP A 86 -6.88 3.76 -2.11
CA TRP A 86 -7.30 3.59 -3.51
C TRP A 86 -7.77 2.18 -3.87
N GLY A 87 -7.45 1.18 -3.05
CA GLY A 87 -7.83 -0.20 -3.27
C GLY A 87 -7.05 -0.87 -4.40
N LEU A 88 -5.74 -0.68 -4.41
CA LEU A 88 -4.84 -1.31 -5.37
C LEU A 88 -4.66 -2.81 -5.10
N THR A 89 -4.23 -3.55 -6.12
CA THR A 89 -3.87 -4.98 -6.04
C THR A 89 -2.85 -5.29 -4.95
N HIS A 90 -1.86 -4.42 -4.81
CA HIS A 90 -0.74 -4.55 -3.90
C HIS A 90 -0.25 -3.18 -3.45
N SER A 91 0.59 -3.19 -2.41
CA SER A 91 1.21 -2.00 -1.85
C SER A 91 2.32 -1.51 -2.78
N ARG A 92 2.03 -0.43 -3.51
CA ARG A 92 3.02 0.29 -4.30
C ARG A 92 4.07 0.93 -3.40
N THR A 93 5.23 1.24 -3.96
CA THR A 93 6.19 2.17 -3.36
C THR A 93 5.79 3.61 -3.70
N THR A 94 6.31 4.59 -2.95
CA THR A 94 6.05 6.01 -3.22
C THR A 94 6.31 6.39 -4.67
N THR A 95 7.42 5.92 -5.25
CA THR A 95 7.76 6.19 -6.66
C THR A 95 6.79 5.53 -7.63
N THR A 96 6.34 4.30 -7.37
CA THR A 96 5.47 3.54 -8.30
C THR A 96 4.00 3.94 -8.23
N LEU A 97 3.57 4.79 -7.29
CA LEU A 97 2.20 5.34 -7.26
C LEU A 97 1.85 6.09 -8.54
N ARG A 98 2.83 6.73 -9.18
CA ARG A 98 2.67 7.46 -10.45
C ARG A 98 2.36 6.56 -11.65
N GLU A 99 2.53 5.24 -11.52
CA GLU A 99 2.17 4.29 -12.59
C GLU A 99 0.66 4.07 -12.67
N VAL A 100 -0.06 4.34 -11.59
CA VAL A 100 -1.52 4.17 -11.48
C VAL A 100 -2.27 5.48 -11.28
N ALA A 101 -1.58 6.62 -11.35
CA ALA A 101 -2.15 7.94 -11.15
C ALA A 101 -1.60 8.96 -12.16
N ALA A 102 -2.38 10.00 -12.42
CA ALA A 102 -1.94 11.18 -13.15
C ALA A 102 -1.46 12.27 -12.18
N GLU A 103 -0.41 13.00 -12.53
CA GLU A 103 -0.13 14.28 -11.90
C GLU A 103 -1.23 15.29 -12.26
N ILE A 104 -1.68 16.09 -11.28
CA ILE A 104 -2.72 17.10 -11.48
C ILE A 104 -2.26 18.48 -11.00
N PRO A 105 -2.83 19.58 -11.55
CA PRO A 105 -2.65 20.90 -10.97
C PRO A 105 -3.10 20.94 -9.51
N ARG A 106 -2.37 21.65 -8.65
CA ARG A 106 -2.73 21.82 -7.23
C ARG A 106 -4.14 22.39 -7.04
N ALA A 107 -4.55 23.31 -7.91
CA ALA A 107 -5.89 23.92 -7.86
C ALA A 107 -7.03 22.90 -8.03
N ASP A 108 -6.72 21.76 -8.66
CA ASP A 108 -7.66 20.69 -8.97
C ASP A 108 -7.70 19.62 -7.90
N LEU A 109 -6.89 19.71 -6.84
CA LEU A 109 -6.91 18.76 -5.72
C LEU A 109 -8.32 18.60 -5.15
N ARG A 110 -8.72 17.34 -5.01
CA ARG A 110 -10.02 16.93 -4.49
C ARG A 110 -9.83 15.79 -3.48
N PRO A 111 -10.75 15.61 -2.52
CA PRO A 111 -10.63 14.60 -1.47
C PRO A 111 -10.35 13.20 -2.03
N GLY A 112 -9.37 12.49 -1.49
CA GLY A 112 -8.93 11.18 -1.98
C GLY A 112 -7.82 11.22 -3.05
N ASP A 113 -7.43 12.40 -3.55
CA ASP A 113 -6.17 12.56 -4.29
C ASP A 113 -4.98 12.40 -3.32
N ALA A 114 -3.79 12.09 -3.84
CA ALA A 114 -2.57 12.00 -3.05
C ALA A 114 -1.69 13.24 -3.21
N LEU A 115 -0.89 13.51 -2.20
CA LEU A 115 0.24 14.44 -2.23
C LEU A 115 1.51 13.61 -2.02
N THR A 116 2.46 13.68 -2.96
CA THR A 116 3.66 12.82 -2.92
C THR A 116 4.98 13.58 -3.10
N THR A 117 6.05 13.09 -2.48
CA THR A 117 7.46 13.38 -2.83
C THR A 117 8.14 12.11 -3.34
N SER A 118 9.48 12.09 -3.46
CA SER A 118 10.22 10.85 -3.73
C SER A 118 10.21 9.84 -2.57
N TYR A 119 9.90 10.28 -1.35
CA TYR A 119 10.02 9.44 -0.14
C TYR A 119 8.75 9.39 0.71
N HIS A 120 7.77 10.26 0.46
CA HIS A 120 6.54 10.30 1.26
C HIS A 120 5.28 10.43 0.42
N ALA A 121 4.17 9.92 0.94
CA ALA A 121 2.84 10.03 0.37
C ALA A 121 1.79 10.27 1.47
N ALA A 122 0.83 11.12 1.19
CA ALA A 122 -0.32 11.39 2.05
C ALA A 122 -1.60 11.51 1.22
N LEU A 123 -2.74 11.21 1.83
CA LEU A 123 -4.05 11.35 1.19
C LEU A 123 -4.64 12.73 1.54
N PHE A 124 -4.97 13.53 0.53
CA PHE A 124 -5.63 14.82 0.70
C PHE A 124 -7.10 14.61 1.12
N VAL A 125 -7.51 15.27 2.21
CA VAL A 125 -8.89 15.21 2.73
C VAL A 125 -9.67 16.45 2.33
N ARG A 126 -9.10 17.63 2.51
CA ARG A 126 -9.74 18.93 2.21
C ARG A 126 -8.72 20.07 2.32
N TRP A 127 -9.11 21.25 1.86
CA TRP A 127 -8.40 22.48 2.20
C TRP A 127 -8.78 22.95 3.61
N ALA A 128 -7.82 23.52 4.33
CA ALA A 128 -8.04 24.18 5.62
C ALA A 128 -8.33 25.68 5.44
N ASP A 129 -8.06 26.22 4.26
CA ASP A 129 -8.14 27.63 3.91
C ASP A 129 -8.76 27.84 2.52
N ASP A 130 -9.44 28.97 2.32
CA ASP A 130 -10.07 29.31 1.04
C ASP A 130 -9.04 29.58 -0.07
N ALA A 131 -7.82 29.97 0.30
CA ALA A 131 -6.72 30.19 -0.63
C ALA A 131 -6.14 28.88 -1.21
N LYS A 132 -6.64 27.71 -0.78
CA LYS A 132 -6.18 26.38 -1.22
C LYS A 132 -4.66 26.21 -1.09
N SER A 133 -4.12 26.61 0.07
CA SER A 133 -2.68 26.56 0.33
C SER A 133 -2.31 25.58 1.45
N GLU A 134 -3.19 25.39 2.43
CA GLU A 134 -2.97 24.53 3.60
C GLU A 134 -3.89 23.30 3.54
N PRO A 135 -3.41 22.13 3.09
CA PRO A 135 -4.24 20.94 3.05
C PRO A 135 -4.37 20.30 4.45
N VAL A 136 -5.54 19.72 4.72
CA VAL A 136 -5.69 18.66 5.71
C VAL A 136 -5.46 17.33 5.01
N VAL A 137 -4.57 16.51 5.55
CA VAL A 137 -4.21 15.21 4.99
C VAL A 137 -4.35 14.12 6.03
N ARG A 138 -4.49 12.87 5.56
CA ARG A 138 -4.28 11.66 6.35
C ARG A 138 -3.05 10.93 5.86
N GLU A 139 -2.24 10.45 6.79
CA GLU A 139 -0.97 9.81 6.45
C GLU A 139 -0.52 8.80 7.50
N GLN A 140 0.14 7.76 7.02
CA GLN A 140 0.87 6.79 7.81
C GLN A 140 2.36 7.19 7.74
N THR A 141 2.89 7.75 8.82
CA THR A 141 4.26 8.26 8.90
C THR A 141 4.97 7.69 10.12
N GLY A 142 6.29 7.51 10.00
CA GLY A 142 7.12 6.98 11.07
C GLY A 142 7.20 7.89 12.31
N PRO A 143 7.87 7.44 13.38
CA PRO A 143 8.70 6.23 13.47
C PRO A 143 7.90 4.90 13.50
N ASP A 144 8.59 3.76 13.45
CA ASP A 144 7.97 2.44 13.59
C ASP A 144 7.08 2.36 14.84
N GLY A 145 5.90 1.78 14.67
CA GLY A 145 4.86 1.70 15.71
C GLY A 145 3.96 2.94 15.83
N ALA A 146 4.30 4.06 15.16
CA ALA A 146 3.44 5.25 15.19
C ALA A 146 2.08 4.99 14.52
N ALA A 147 1.01 5.51 15.11
CA ALA A 147 -0.32 5.45 14.51
C ALA A 147 -0.44 6.45 13.34
N PRO A 148 -1.31 6.19 12.34
CA PRO A 148 -1.63 7.18 11.32
C PRO A 148 -2.25 8.43 11.94
N VAL A 149 -2.12 9.55 11.23
CA VAL A 149 -2.61 10.85 11.69
C VAL A 149 -3.44 11.54 10.62
N GLU A 150 -4.43 12.32 11.05
CA GLU A 150 -4.99 13.40 10.27
C GLU A 150 -4.40 14.72 10.78
N ARG A 151 -3.82 15.54 9.89
CA ARG A 151 -3.27 16.84 10.30
C ARG A 151 -3.33 17.87 9.18
N LYS A 152 -3.33 19.13 9.59
CA LYS A 152 -3.11 20.26 8.69
C LYS A 152 -1.62 20.41 8.38
N TRP A 153 -1.27 20.56 7.11
CA TRP A 153 0.06 20.99 6.69
C TRP A 153 0.10 22.50 6.46
N THR A 154 1.27 23.10 6.69
CA THR A 154 1.52 24.48 6.28
C THR A 154 1.64 24.56 4.76
N ALA A 155 1.41 25.75 4.19
CA ALA A 155 1.61 25.98 2.77
C ALA A 155 3.05 25.65 2.31
N GLN A 156 4.05 25.93 3.17
CA GLN A 156 5.44 25.60 2.89
C GLN A 156 5.65 24.10 2.73
N THR A 157 5.13 23.29 3.66
CA THR A 157 5.21 21.83 3.56
C THR A 157 4.47 21.35 2.32
N ALA A 158 3.24 21.85 2.12
CA ALA A 158 2.40 21.43 1.02
C ALA A 158 3.05 21.67 -0.34
N ASN A 159 3.74 22.81 -0.54
CA ASN A 159 4.39 23.20 -1.80
C ASN A 159 5.52 22.27 -2.25
N ALA A 160 6.07 21.44 -1.35
CA ALA A 160 7.08 20.44 -1.70
C ALA A 160 6.49 19.16 -2.33
N TYR A 161 5.17 18.99 -2.30
CA TYR A 161 4.48 17.77 -2.75
C TYR A 161 3.83 17.94 -4.12
N THR A 162 3.98 16.92 -4.96
CA THR A 162 3.29 16.76 -6.23
C THR A 162 1.91 16.14 -6.01
N PRO A 163 0.83 16.79 -6.49
CA PRO A 163 -0.51 16.20 -6.47
C PRO A 163 -0.67 15.05 -7.47
N LEU A 164 -1.20 13.91 -7.02
CA LEU A 164 -1.53 12.76 -7.85
C LEU A 164 -3.01 12.38 -7.73
N ARG A 165 -3.61 12.04 -8.87
CA ARG A 165 -4.97 11.51 -8.96
C ARG A 165 -4.97 10.10 -9.52
N TYR A 166 -5.45 9.15 -8.73
CA TYR A 166 -5.62 7.76 -9.15
C TYR A 166 -6.51 7.65 -10.40
N TYR A 167 -6.09 6.88 -11.40
CA TYR A 167 -6.79 6.80 -12.70
C TYR A 167 -8.23 6.28 -12.59
N ARG A 168 -8.52 5.47 -11.57
CA ARG A 168 -9.83 4.84 -11.39
C ARG A 168 -10.59 5.39 -10.18
N VAL A 169 -10.26 6.62 -9.76
CA VAL A 169 -11.07 7.34 -8.78
C VAL A 169 -12.32 7.94 -9.45
N THR A 170 -13.47 7.87 -8.78
CA THR A 170 -14.75 8.41 -9.30
C THR A 170 -15.44 9.34 -8.29
N GLY A 171 -16.44 10.10 -8.76
CA GLY A 171 -17.16 11.11 -7.98
C GLY A 171 -16.61 12.52 -8.17
N ASP A 172 -17.45 13.52 -7.89
CA ASP A 172 -17.22 14.99 -7.95
C ASP A 172 -16.89 15.63 -6.58
#